data_AF-A0A7C6EA16-F1
#
_entry.id   AF-A0A7C6EA16-F1
#
_cell.length_a   1.000
_cell.length_b   1.000
_cell.length_c   1.000
_cell.angle_alpha   90.00
_cell.angle_beta   90.00
_cell.angle_gamma   90.00
#
_symmetry.space_group_name_H-M   'P 1'
#
loop_
_entity.id
_entity.type
_entity.pdbx_description
1 polymer ?
#
loop_
_entity_poly.entity_id
_entity_poly.type
_entity_poly.pdbx_seq_one_letter_code
_entity_poly.pdbx_strand_id
1 'polypeptide(L)' 'MREESGLSQATFAERIGLSLKSGKGYISHLEKGRIKNPRIGTILLFLRVCGASWVVRLRRTCPTFYIYSEVRGEIKT' A
#
# COMPACT_ATOMS: atom_id res chain seq x y z
N MET A 1 2.95 -7.57 -2.69
CA MET A 1 3.51 -6.29 -2.18
C MET A 1 3.97 -6.32 -0.72
N ARG A 2 3.10 -6.33 0.31
CA ARG A 2 3.59 -6.36 1.71
C ARG A 2 4.46 -7.60 1.97
N GLU A 3 3.97 -8.75 1.53
CA GLU A 3 4.67 -10.04 1.70
C GLU A 3 5.97 -10.11 0.90
N GLU A 4 5.96 -9.59 -0.33
CA GLU A 4 7.18 -9.39 -1.15
C GLU A 4 8.21 -8.47 -0.48
N SER A 5 7.76 -7.53 0.36
CA SER A 5 8.64 -6.66 1.16
C SER A 5 9.12 -7.35 2.46
N GLY A 6 8.74 -8.60 2.72
CA GLY A 6 9.12 -9.36 3.92
C GLY A 6 8.51 -8.84 5.22
N LEU A 7 7.51 -7.96 5.18
CA LEU A 7 6.95 -7.32 6.36
C LEU A 7 5.76 -8.08 6.92
N SER A 8 5.75 -8.35 8.23
CA SER A 8 4.54 -8.85 8.90
C SER A 8 3.45 -7.75 8.95
N GLN A 9 2.18 -8.13 9.03
CA GLN A 9 1.07 -7.17 9.17
C GLN A 9 1.21 -6.29 10.44
N ALA A 10 1.81 -6.83 11.51
CA ALA A 10 2.02 -6.09 12.76
C ALA A 10 3.12 -5.04 12.60
N THR A 11 4.28 -5.43 12.06
CA THR A 11 5.40 -4.54 11.75
C THR A 11 4.98 -3.46 10.75
N PHE A 12 4.15 -3.82 9.78
CA PHE A 12 3.61 -2.87 8.83
C PHE A 12 2.70 -1.83 9.49
N ALA A 13 1.76 -2.28 10.32
CA ALA A 13 0.85 -1.41 11.05
C ALA A 13 1.62 -0.40 11.92
N GLU A 14 2.67 -0.86 12.61
CA GLU A 14 3.57 0.00 13.39
C GLU A 14 4.25 1.06 12.52
N ARG A 15 4.82 0.67 11.36
CA ARG A 15 5.50 1.59 10.43
C ARG A 15 4.60 2.70 9.89
N ILE A 16 3.30 2.46 9.78
CA ILE A 16 2.33 3.48 9.32
C ILE A 16 1.61 4.18 10.47
N GLY A 17 2.06 3.99 11.72
CA GLY A 17 1.52 4.67 12.89
C GLY A 17 0.14 4.17 13.35
N LEU A 18 -0.24 2.96 12.95
CA LEU A 18 -1.45 2.31 13.49
C LEU A 18 -1.14 1.61 14.82
N SER A 19 -2.13 1.61 15.72
CA SER A 19 -2.03 0.89 16.99
C SER A 19 -1.71 -0.59 16.77
N LEU A 20 -0.79 -1.16 17.56
CA LEU A 20 -0.43 -2.58 17.50
C LEU A 20 -1.63 -3.51 17.77
N LYS A 21 -2.62 -3.07 18.56
CA LYS A 21 -3.82 -3.87 18.90
C LYS A 21 -4.82 -3.98 17.75
N SER A 22 -5.09 -2.88 17.05
CA SER A 22 -6.13 -2.83 16.00
C SER A 22 -5.58 -2.74 14.58
N GLY A 23 -4.33 -2.30 14.44
CA GLY A 23 -3.66 -2.05 13.17
C GLY A 23 -3.46 -3.32 12.35
N LYS A 24 -3.11 -4.45 12.97
CA LYS A 24 -3.02 -5.74 12.28
C LYS A 24 -4.35 -6.14 11.62
N GLY A 25 -5.45 -5.99 12.36
CA GLY A 25 -6.80 -6.29 11.86
C GLY A 25 -7.20 -5.36 10.72
N TYR A 26 -6.89 -4.07 10.86
CA TYR A 26 -7.12 -3.08 9.81
C TYR A 26 -6.34 -3.41 8.52
N ILE A 27 -5.05 -3.75 8.61
CA ILE A 27 -4.25 -4.18 7.46
C ILE A 27 -4.82 -5.44 6.82
N SER A 28 -5.21 -6.44 7.62
CA SER A 28 -5.84 -7.67 7.12
C SER A 28 -7.15 -7.39 6.36
N HIS A 29 -7.96 -6.44 6.83
CA HIS A 29 -9.18 -6.02 6.14
C HIS A 29 -8.89 -5.22 4.87
N LEU A 30 -7.85 -4.38 4.89
CA LEU A 30 -7.39 -3.63 3.73
C LEU A 30 -6.92 -4.57 2.61
N GLU A 31 -6.08 -5.56 2.95
CA GLU A 31 -5.56 -6.56 2.00
C GLU A 31 -6.65 -7.45 1.40
N LYS A 32 -7.69 -7.75 2.19
CA LYS A 32 -8.84 -8.55 1.74
C LYS A 32 -9.93 -7.73 1.03
N GLY A 33 -9.72 -6.44 0.80
CA GLY A 33 -10.71 -5.56 0.18
C GLY A 33 -12.00 -5.38 1.00
N ARG A 34 -11.97 -5.65 2.31
CA ARG A 34 -13.13 -5.54 3.20
C ARG A 34 -13.40 -4.11 3.68
N ILE A 35 -12.49 -3.20 3.40
CA ILE A 35 -12.67 -1.77 3.67
C ILE A 35 -13.27 -1.14 2.41
N LYS A 36 -14.55 -0.76 2.47
CA LYS A 36 -15.26 -0.15 1.33
C LYS A 36 -14.58 1.12 0.81
N ASN A 37 -14.20 2.02 1.71
CA ASN A 37 -13.59 3.31 1.39
C ASN A 37 -12.35 3.55 2.26
N PRO A 38 -11.21 2.92 1.93
CA PRO A 38 -9.96 3.21 2.64
C PRO A 38 -9.56 4.66 2.37
N ARG A 39 -9.06 5.36 3.40
CA ARG A 39 -8.57 6.72 3.24
C ARG A 39 -7.42 6.71 2.24
N ILE A 40 -7.42 7.63 1.28
CA ILE A 40 -6.38 7.71 0.24
C ILE A 40 -4.98 7.77 0.88
N GLY A 41 -4.84 8.49 1.99
CA GLY A 41 -3.59 8.60 2.76
C GLY A 41 -3.08 7.26 3.27
N THR A 42 -3.97 6.36 3.70
CA THR A 42 -3.62 4.99 4.10
C THR A 42 -3.07 4.20 2.92
N ILE A 43 -3.67 4.31 1.74
CA ILE A 43 -3.24 3.59 0.54
C ILE A 43 -1.86 4.11 0.09
N LEU A 44 -1.66 5.43 0.13
CA LEU A 44 -0.38 6.07 -0.18
C LEU A 44 0.73 5.65 0.79
N LEU A 45 0.44 5.67 2.10
CA LEU A 45 1.34 5.16 3.14
C LEU A 45 1.65 3.68 2.91
N PHE A 46 0.63 2.89 2.56
CA PHE A 46 0.80 1.45 2.35
C PHE A 46 1.84 1.18 1.25
N LEU A 47 1.68 1.86 0.13
CA LEU A 47 2.55 1.70 -1.04
C LEU A 47 3.94 2.29 -0.79
N ARG A 48 4.03 3.42 -0.10
CA ARG A 48 5.32 4.01 0.32
C ARG A 48 6.13 3.04 1.19
N VAL A 49 5.50 2.38 2.16
CA VAL A 49 6.18 1.40 3.03
C VAL A 49 6.57 0.13 2.30
N CYS A 50 5.82 -0.27 1.27
CA CYS A 50 6.18 -1.38 0.38
C CYS A 50 7.23 -1.00 -0.69
N GLY A 51 7.77 0.23 -0.67
CA GLY A 51 8.73 0.69 -1.68
C GLY A 51 8.14 0.87 -3.09
N ALA A 52 6.81 0.84 -3.21
CA ALA A 52 6.13 1.04 -4.48
C ALA A 52 5.98 2.54 -4.75
N SER A 53 6.52 3.00 -5.89
CA SER A 53 6.29 4.37 -6.36
C SER A 53 5.02 4.44 -7.19
N TRP A 54 4.20 5.45 -6.94
CA TRP A 54 3.06 5.75 -7.80
C TRP A 54 3.55 6.58 -8.98
N VAL A 55 3.42 6.04 -10.18
CA VAL A 55 3.54 6.85 -11.40
C VAL A 55 2.13 7.31 -11.77
N VAL A 56 1.79 8.55 -11.42
CA VAL A 56 0.57 9.19 -11.94
C VAL A 56 0.84 9.56 -13.39
N ARG A 57 0.48 8.67 -14.32
CA ARG A 57 0.50 8.99 -15.74
C ARG A 57 -0.75 9.80 -16.09
N LEU A 58 -0.62 11.12 -16.03
CA LEU A 58 -1.62 12.05 -16.57
C LEU A 58 -1.67 11.88 -18.10
N ARG A 59 -2.49 10.98 -18.62
CA ARG A 59 -2.91 11.06 -20.03
C ARG A 59 -3.92 12.20 -20.13
N ARG A 60 -3.56 13.27 -20.84
CA ARG A 60 -4.37 14.48 -21.06
C ARG A 60 -5.72 14.24 -21.78
N THR A 61 -6.14 13.00 -22.03
CA THR A 61 -7.29 12.70 -22.90
C THR A 61 -8.49 11.95 -22.27
N CYS A 62 -8.45 11.48 -21.02
CA CYS A 62 -9.65 10.90 -20.36
C CYS A 62 -9.58 11.06 -18.82
N PRO A 63 -10.68 11.36 -18.10
CA PRO A 63 -10.69 11.60 -16.65
C PRO A 63 -10.78 10.28 -15.85
N THR A 64 -10.14 9.21 -16.32
CA THR A 64 -10.12 7.94 -15.61
C THR A 64 -8.76 7.78 -14.96
N PHE A 65 -8.72 7.96 -13.64
CA PHE A 65 -7.53 7.79 -12.83
C PHE A 65 -7.19 6.29 -12.74
N TYR A 66 -6.24 5.83 -13.55
CA TYR A 66 -5.69 4.49 -13.41
C TYR A 66 -4.50 4.52 -12.45
N ILE A 67 -4.63 3.77 -11.35
CA ILE A 67 -3.60 3.61 -10.34
C ILE A 67 -2.69 2.45 -10.76
N TYR A 68 -1.45 2.73 -11.12
CA TYR A 68 -0.42 1.72 -11.39
C TYR A 68 0.63 1.75 -10.27
N SER A 69 0.89 0.59 -9.67
CA SER A 69 1.98 0.38 -8.71
C SER A 69 3.18 -0.26 -9.44
N GLU A 70 4.32 0.42 -9.47
CA GLU A 70 5.57 -0.16 -9.96
C GLU A 70 6.40 -0.62 -8.75
N VAL A 71 6.55 -1.94 -8.59
CA VAL A 71 7.39 -2.53 -7.52
C VAL A 71 8.82 -2.51 -8.04
N ARG A 72 9.68 -1.65 -7.49
CA ARG A 72 11.12 -1.74 -7.76
C ARG A 72 11.66 -3.00 -7.09
N GLY A 73 11.69 -4.11 -7.81
CA GLY A 73 12.47 -5.27 -7.42
C GLY A 73 13.95 -4.95 -7.55
N GLU A 74 14.63 -4.72 -6.42
CA GLU A 74 16.09 -4.83 -6.39
C GLU A 74 16.44 -6.30 -6.57
N ILE A 75 16.88 -6.65 -7.78
CA ILE A 75 17.55 -7.92 -8.04
C ILE A 75 18.91 -7.84 -7.35
N LYS A 76 19.07 -8.55 -6.21
CA LYS A 76 20.39 -8.88 -5.68
C LYS A 76 20.80 -10.22 -6.27
N THR A 77 21.79 -10.20 -7.15
CA THR A 77 22.67 -11.35 -7.43
C THR A 77 24.08 -10.93 -7.08
#